data_AF-A0A0R2CI36-F1
#
_entry.id   AF-A0A0R2CI36-F1
#
_cell.length_a   1.000
_cell.length_b   1.000
_cell.length_c   1.000
_cell.angle_alpha   90.00
_cell.angle_beta   90.00
_cell.angle_gamma   90.00
#
_symmetry.space_group_name_H-M   'P 1'
#
loop_
_entity.id
_entity.type
_entity.pdbx_description
1 polymer ?
#
loop_
_entity_poly.entity_id
_entity_poly.type
_entity_poly.pdbx_seq_one_letter_code
_entity_poly.pdbx_strand_id
1 'polypeptide(L)'
;MTIDNNQLVSRYMKLQAAHKTYFAAIGEYVDQQLDVLYDRLNTTFHDSLTLSVQGAIDYAKSQGVEITSGINLTLATQNFMVKMLDNQGLLVEGGAHSSDVVIGKLNFENRARYV
;
A
#
# COMPACT_ATOMS: atom_id res chain seq x y z
N MET A 1 -7.81 27.32 -10.10
CA MET A 1 -8.81 26.32 -9.66
C MET A 1 -8.24 25.68 -8.40
N THR A 2 -8.71 26.08 -7.23
CA THR A 2 -8.18 25.56 -5.97
C THR A 2 -8.73 24.15 -5.80
N ILE A 3 -7.86 23.16 -5.89
CA ILE A 3 -8.24 21.77 -5.68
C ILE A 3 -8.59 21.61 -4.20
N ASP A 4 -9.86 21.32 -3.92
CA ASP A 4 -10.31 21.00 -2.57
C ASP A 4 -9.84 19.58 -2.23
N ASN A 5 -8.88 19.47 -1.32
CA ASN A 5 -8.35 18.20 -0.85
C ASN A 5 -9.46 17.25 -0.34
N ASN A 6 -10.56 17.79 0.20
CA ASN A 6 -11.69 16.98 0.66
C ASN A 6 -12.40 16.29 -0.51
N GLN A 7 -12.43 16.91 -1.70
CA GLN A 7 -12.99 16.28 -2.90
C GLN A 7 -12.09 15.17 -3.43
N LEU A 8 -10.76 15.34 -3.37
CA LEU A 8 -9.81 14.28 -3.75
C LEU A 8 -9.93 13.06 -2.83
N VAL A 9 -9.98 13.29 -1.52
CA VAL A 9 -10.17 12.23 -0.51
C VAL A 9 -11.53 11.54 -0.71
N SER A 10 -12.60 12.31 -0.93
CA SER A 10 -13.94 11.73 -1.18
C SER A 10 -13.97 10.86 -2.44
N ARG A 11 -13.35 11.29 -3.53
CA ARG A 11 -13.25 10.49 -4.77
C ARG A 11 -12.47 9.20 -4.54
N TYR A 12 -11.35 9.28 -3.82
CA TYR A 12 -10.56 8.12 -3.46
C TYR A 12 -11.37 7.12 -2.62
N MET A 13 -12.08 7.59 -1.59
CA MET A 13 -12.90 6.74 -0.73
C MET A 13 -14.08 6.11 -1.49
N LYS A 14 -14.70 6.85 -2.42
CA LYS A 14 -15.75 6.30 -3.29
C LYS A 14 -15.23 5.19 -4.20
N LEU A 15 -14.04 5.36 -4.78
CA LEU A 15 -13.38 4.33 -5.57
C LEU A 15 -13.09 3.08 -4.72
N GLN A 16 -12.56 3.28 -3.52
CA GLN A 16 -12.26 2.20 -2.60
C GLN A 16 -13.53 1.44 -2.17
N ALA A 17 -14.61 2.15 -1.88
CA ALA A 17 -15.90 1.56 -1.52
C ALA A 17 -16.52 0.77 -2.68
N ALA A 18 -16.43 1.28 -3.92
CA ALA A 18 -16.95 0.61 -5.11
C ALA A 18 -16.20 -0.70 -5.44
N HIS A 19 -14.93 -0.80 -5.03
CA HIS A 19 -14.07 -1.97 -5.28
C HIS A 19 -13.53 -2.57 -3.98
N LYS A 20 -14.37 -2.64 -2.94
CA LYS A 20 -13.96 -3.04 -1.58
C LYS A 20 -13.24 -4.39 -1.54
N THR A 21 -13.71 -5.39 -2.28
CA THR A 21 -13.12 -6.74 -2.33
C THR A 21 -11.70 -6.71 -2.91
N TYR A 22 -11.47 -5.88 -3.93
CA TYR A 22 -10.14 -5.72 -4.52
C TYR A 22 -9.19 -5.11 -3.50
N PHE A 23 -9.54 -3.98 -2.89
CA PHE A 23 -8.67 -3.33 -1.91
C PHE A 23 -8.49 -4.16 -0.64
N ALA A 24 -9.44 -5.02 -0.27
CA ALA A 24 -9.26 -5.99 0.79
C ALA A 24 -8.16 -7.02 0.42
N ALA A 25 -8.18 -7.58 -0.80
CA ALA A 25 -7.15 -8.50 -1.26
C ALA A 25 -5.76 -7.83 -1.36
N ILE A 26 -5.69 -6.56 -1.77
CA ILE A 26 -4.43 -5.80 -1.73
C ILE A 26 -3.97 -5.62 -0.27
N GLY A 27 -4.89 -5.41 0.67
CA GLY A 27 -4.58 -5.31 2.09
C GLY A 27 -3.98 -6.59 2.65
N GLU A 28 -4.59 -7.73 2.35
CA GLU A 28 -4.06 -9.05 2.73
C GLU A 28 -2.65 -9.29 2.17
N TYR A 29 -2.38 -8.89 0.92
CA TYR A 29 -1.04 -8.98 0.35
C TYR A 29 -0.04 -8.15 1.17
N VAL A 30 -0.38 -6.89 1.48
CA VAL A 30 0.51 -6.01 2.27
C VAL A 30 0.76 -6.59 3.67
N ASP A 31 -0.28 -7.07 4.34
CA ASP A 31 -0.19 -7.66 5.69
C ASP A 31 0.71 -8.91 5.68
N GLN A 32 0.56 -9.80 4.69
CA GLN A 32 1.46 -10.96 4.53
C GLN A 32 2.93 -10.56 4.38
N GLN A 33 3.20 -9.48 3.64
CA GLN A 33 4.57 -9.00 3.46
C GLN A 33 5.13 -8.34 4.74
N LEU A 34 4.28 -7.67 5.52
CA LEU A 34 4.65 -7.13 6.82
C LEU A 34 4.96 -8.25 7.83
N ASP A 35 4.17 -9.32 7.86
CA ASP A 35 4.44 -10.48 8.71
C ASP A 35 5.81 -11.09 8.39
N VAL A 36 6.16 -11.22 7.11
CA VAL A 36 7.49 -11.69 6.68
C VAL A 36 8.61 -10.74 7.15
N LEU A 37 8.39 -9.42 7.13
CA LEU A 37 9.36 -8.45 7.67
C LEU A 37 9.55 -8.67 9.18
N TYR A 38 8.46 -8.79 9.95
CA TYR A 38 8.52 -9.01 11.39
C TYR A 38 9.18 -10.34 11.75
N ASP A 39 8.93 -11.40 11.00
CA ASP A 39 9.60 -12.69 11.19
C ASP A 39 11.10 -12.59 10.94
N ARG A 40 11.52 -11.86 9.89
CA ARG A 40 12.95 -11.64 9.60
C ARG A 40 13.66 -10.85 10.70
N LEU A 41 12.99 -9.85 11.26
CA LEU A 41 13.52 -9.04 12.37
C LEU A 41 13.89 -9.87 13.61
N ASN A 42 13.28 -11.05 13.80
CA ASN A 42 13.62 -11.94 14.91
C ASN A 42 15.02 -12.57 14.77
N THR A 43 15.56 -12.68 13.55
CA THR A 43 16.83 -13.38 13.29
C THR A 43 17.87 -12.51 12.60
N THR A 44 17.47 -11.44 11.92
CA THR A 44 18.34 -10.60 11.10
C THR A 44 17.82 -9.17 11.06
N PHE A 45 18.73 -8.20 11.16
CA PHE A 45 18.34 -6.80 10.99
C PHE A 45 17.87 -6.56 9.55
N HIS A 46 16.60 -6.21 9.40
CA HIS A 46 15.97 -5.88 8.13
C HIS A 46 15.07 -4.66 8.36
N ASP A 47 15.40 -3.53 7.76
CA ASP A 47 14.79 -2.23 8.07
C ASP A 47 13.83 -1.73 6.98
N SER A 48 13.67 -2.50 5.91
CA SER A 48 12.94 -2.09 4.72
C SER A 48 12.07 -3.23 4.18
N LEU A 49 10.93 -2.85 3.64
CA LEU A 49 9.99 -3.69 2.93
C LEU A 49 9.83 -3.17 1.52
N THR A 50 10.12 -4.02 0.54
CA THR A 50 9.95 -3.70 -0.88
C THR A 50 8.75 -4.46 -1.41
N LEU A 51 7.73 -3.77 -1.88
CA LEU A 51 6.50 -4.34 -2.39
C LEU A 51 6.36 -4.12 -3.88
N SER A 52 5.90 -5.14 -4.60
CA SER A 52 5.56 -5.02 -6.02
C SER A 52 4.08 -4.66 -6.18
N VAL A 53 3.79 -3.56 -6.89
CA VAL A 53 2.43 -3.16 -7.24
C VAL A 53 1.78 -4.21 -8.16
N GLN A 54 2.54 -4.71 -9.14
CA GLN A 54 2.07 -5.78 -10.02
C GLN A 54 1.85 -7.09 -9.25
N GLY A 55 2.75 -7.43 -8.32
CA GLY A 55 2.59 -8.59 -7.44
C GLY A 55 1.30 -8.53 -6.61
N ALA A 56 0.94 -7.34 -6.11
CA ALA A 56 -0.32 -7.14 -5.40
C ALA A 56 -1.54 -7.31 -6.32
N ILE A 57 -1.48 -6.79 -7.55
CA ILE A 57 -2.54 -6.97 -8.57
C ILE A 57 -2.70 -8.46 -8.91
N ASP A 58 -1.59 -9.17 -9.13
CA ASP A 58 -1.59 -10.59 -9.47
C ASP A 58 -2.08 -11.44 -8.28
N TYR A 59 -1.77 -11.04 -7.05
CA TYR A 59 -2.35 -11.65 -5.85
C TYR A 59 -3.87 -11.50 -5.84
N ALA A 60 -4.41 -10.29 -6.04
CA ALA A 60 -5.85 -10.07 -6.09
C ALA A 60 -6.52 -10.90 -7.20
N LYS A 61 -5.90 -11.01 -8.38
CA LYS A 61 -6.37 -11.89 -9.46
C LYS A 61 -6.36 -13.36 -9.05
N SER A 62 -5.33 -13.82 -8.33
CA SER A 62 -5.26 -15.19 -7.81
C SER A 62 -6.39 -15.50 -6.81
N GLN A 63 -6.91 -14.48 -6.13
CA GLN A 63 -8.09 -14.56 -5.25
C GLN A 63 -9.43 -14.45 -6.01
N GLY A 64 -9.41 -14.43 -7.34
CA GLY A 64 -10.61 -14.29 -8.18
C GLY A 64 -11.19 -12.87 -8.19
N VAL A 65 -10.42 -11.87 -7.76
CA VAL A 65 -10.87 -10.47 -7.70
C VAL A 65 -10.15 -9.64 -8.74
N GLU A 66 -10.89 -9.17 -9.75
CA GLU A 66 -10.36 -8.35 -10.83
C GLU A 66 -11.22 -7.09 -11.04
N ILE A 67 -10.56 -5.96 -11.30
CA ILE A 67 -11.24 -4.74 -11.73
C ILE A 67 -11.04 -4.59 -13.24
N THR A 68 -12.14 -4.68 -14.00
CA THR A 68 -12.15 -4.50 -15.46
C THR A 68 -12.56 -3.07 -15.88
N SER A 69 -12.76 -2.17 -14.91
CA SER A 69 -13.21 -0.80 -15.16
C SER A 69 -12.06 0.12 -15.60
N GLY A 70 -12.39 1.22 -16.29
CA GLY A 70 -11.44 2.20 -16.87
C GLY A 70 -10.65 3.04 -15.87
N ILE A 71 -10.29 2.46 -14.73
CA ILE A 71 -9.45 3.09 -13.71
C ILE A 71 -7.98 2.78 -13.99
N ASN A 72 -7.09 3.69 -13.60
CA ASN A 72 -5.67 3.38 -13.58
C ASN A 72 -5.38 2.47 -12.37
N LEU A 73 -5.46 1.16 -12.59
CA LEU A 73 -5.35 0.13 -11.55
C LEU A 73 -4.00 0.18 -10.84
N THR A 74 -2.91 0.33 -11.59
CA THR A 74 -1.55 0.43 -11.04
C THR A 74 -1.44 1.60 -10.06
N LEU A 75 -1.88 2.80 -10.46
CA LEU A 75 -1.85 3.98 -9.60
C LEU A 75 -2.78 3.84 -8.38
N ALA A 76 -3.97 3.27 -8.56
CA ALA A 76 -4.91 3.06 -7.45
C ALA A 76 -4.33 2.10 -6.40
N THR A 77 -3.69 1.03 -6.85
CA THR A 77 -3.04 0.01 -6.02
C THR A 77 -1.84 0.59 -5.29
N GLN A 78 -0.95 1.27 -6.02
CA GLN A 78 0.21 1.94 -5.46
C GLN A 78 -0.20 2.92 -4.34
N ASN A 79 -1.17 3.80 -4.61
CA ASN A 79 -1.66 4.77 -3.63
C ASN A 79 -2.27 4.11 -2.39
N PHE A 80 -2.96 2.98 -2.56
CA PHE A 80 -3.51 2.23 -1.44
C PHE A 80 -2.42 1.60 -0.58
N MET A 81 -1.43 0.96 -1.19
CA MET A 81 -0.28 0.38 -0.49
C MET A 81 0.51 1.44 0.27
N VAL A 82 0.79 2.59 -0.34
CA VAL A 82 1.47 3.73 0.31
C VAL A 82 0.73 4.16 1.58
N LYS A 83 -0.60 4.31 1.51
CA LYS A 83 -1.41 4.68 2.68
C LYS A 83 -1.41 3.61 3.78
N MET A 84 -1.46 2.33 3.40
CA MET A 84 -1.38 1.25 4.38
C MET A 84 -0.05 1.27 5.13
N LEU A 85 1.06 1.41 4.42
CA LEU A 85 2.38 1.45 5.04
C LEU A 85 2.55 2.66 5.97
N ASP A 86 2.08 3.86 5.56
CA ASP A 86 2.11 5.05 6.42
C ASP A 86 1.22 4.87 7.66
N ASN A 87 0.04 4.24 7.53
CA ASN A 87 -0.82 3.91 8.68
C ASN A 87 -0.15 2.95 9.67
N GLN A 88 0.63 1.99 9.16
CA GLN A 88 1.44 1.06 9.97
C GLN A 88 2.73 1.70 10.51
N GLY A 89 2.97 2.98 10.23
CA GLY A 89 4.07 3.76 10.80
C GLY A 89 5.38 3.63 10.06
N LEU A 90 5.38 2.97 8.91
CA LEU A 90 6.55 2.89 8.04
C LEU A 90 6.73 4.23 7.30
N LEU A 91 7.98 4.66 7.20
CA LEU A 91 8.36 5.75 6.32
C LEU A 91 8.33 5.22 4.88
N VAL A 92 7.40 5.73 4.07
CA VAL A 92 7.37 5.39 2.64
C VAL A 92 8.36 6.26 1.89
N GLU A 93 9.35 5.65 1.24
CA GLU A 93 10.29 6.41 0.40
C GLU A 93 9.63 6.83 -0.91
N GLY A 94 9.42 8.14 -1.08
CA GLY A 94 8.97 8.72 -2.33
C GLY A 94 10.15 9.01 -3.26
N GLY A 95 10.50 8.10 -4.17
CA GLY A 95 11.53 8.41 -5.16
C GLY A 95 11.94 7.27 -6.10
N ALA A 96 11.76 7.51 -7.41
CA ALA A 96 12.48 7.00 -8.58
C ALA A 96 12.71 5.48 -8.81
N HIS A 97 12.27 4.58 -7.94
CA HIS A 97 12.48 3.14 -8.14
C HIS A 97 11.26 2.48 -8.79
N SER A 98 11.13 2.61 -10.12
CA SER A 98 10.03 2.02 -10.92
C SER A 98 8.63 2.52 -10.52
N SER A 99 7.70 2.64 -11.48
CA SER A 99 6.29 2.90 -11.16
C SER A 99 5.65 1.77 -10.36
N ASP A 100 6.29 0.59 -10.34
CA ASP A 100 5.67 -0.66 -9.91
C ASP A 100 6.20 -1.16 -8.57
N VAL A 101 6.95 -0.34 -7.84
CA VAL A 101 7.54 -0.70 -6.54
C VAL A 101 7.20 0.36 -5.49
N VAL A 102 6.88 -0.11 -4.27
CA VAL A 102 6.71 0.72 -3.08
C VAL A 102 7.69 0.24 -2.02
N ILE A 103 8.48 1.15 -1.44
CA ILE A 103 9.43 0.84 -0.39
C ILE A 103 8.97 1.50 0.92
N GLY A 104 8.69 0.69 1.93
CA GLY A 104 8.44 1.13 3.30
C GLY A 104 9.67 0.85 4.17
N LYS A 105 10.08 1.83 4.98
CA LYS A 105 11.18 1.68 5.94
C LYS A 105 10.68 1.77 7.37
N LEU A 106 11.27 0.96 8.26
CA LEU A 106 11.02 1.07 9.69
C LEU A 106 11.47 2.44 10.16
N ASN A 107 10.55 3.19 10.76
CA ASN A 107 10.85 4.50 11.29
C ASN A 107 11.28 4.36 12.75
N PHE A 108 12.60 4.25 12.98
CA PHE A 108 13.20 4.05 14.30
C PHE A 108 12.86 5.14 15.34
N GLU A 109 12.41 6.34 14.92
CA GLU A 109 12.11 7.47 15.81
C GLU A 109 10.62 7.84 15.91
N ASN A 110 9.71 7.08 15.29
CA ASN A 110 8.29 7.48 15.22
C ASN A 110 7.47 7.21 16.48
N ARG A 111 8.10 6.99 17.64
CA ARG A 111 7.36 6.81 18.91
C ARG A 111 6.37 7.96 19.14
N ALA A 112 6.71 9.18 18.72
CA ALA A 112 5.87 10.38 18.89
C ALA A 112 4.55 10.40 18.08
N ARG A 113 4.38 9.61 17.01
CA ARG A 113 3.10 9.51 16.28
C ARG A 113 2.11 8.52 16.92
N TYR A 114 2.58 7.64 17.79
CA TYR A 114 1.81 6.53 18.35
C TYR A 114 1.74 6.56 19.89
N VAL A 115 2.00 7.73 20.53
CA VAL A 115 1.69 8.00 21.95
C VAL A 115 0.32 8.64 22.07
#